data_AF-A0A653UDP7-F1
#
_entry.id   AF-A0A653UDP7-F1
#
_cell.length_a   1.000
_cell.length_b   1.000
_cell.length_c   1.000
_cell.angle_alpha   90.00
_cell.angle_beta   90.00
_cell.angle_gamma   90.00
#
_symmetry.space_group_name_H-M   'P 1'
#
loop_
_entity.id
_entity.type
_entity.pdbx_description
1 polymer ?
#
loop_
_entity_poly.entity_id
_entity_poly.type
_entity_poly.pdbx_seq_one_letter_code
_entity_poly.pdbx_strand_id
1 'polypeptide(L)'
;MNVGDIVELEGWLVIIDYKLFLIPENYSENYEGGEKIEMSNPEIMFSVMDEILPLAGGKSFIFHRSKVSGVLIELSPMKIKPATLSVEERGRDFISIDIHGDVEKHKARYEDFLKKRQKIKSGDWLDYL
;
A
#
# COMPACT_ATOMS: atom_id res chain seq x y z
N MET A 1 -6.50 4.27 21.34
CA MET A 1 -5.59 4.83 20.32
C MET A 1 -5.87 6.31 20.19
N ASN A 2 -4.82 7.11 20.27
CA ASN A 2 -4.79 8.54 20.05
C ASN A 2 -3.87 8.85 18.88
N VAL A 3 -4.08 9.99 18.23
CA VAL A 3 -3.12 10.51 17.26
C VAL A 3 -1.78 10.71 17.95
N GLY A 4 -0.71 10.23 17.32
CA GLY A 4 0.65 10.19 17.87
C GLY A 4 1.06 8.83 18.47
N ASP A 5 0.11 7.93 18.72
CA ASP A 5 0.43 6.58 19.21
C ASP A 5 1.18 5.78 18.13
N ILE A 6 2.14 4.96 18.57
CA ILE A 6 2.74 3.92 17.73
C ILE A 6 1.77 2.74 17.68
N VAL A 7 1.49 2.26 16.47
CA VAL A 7 0.60 1.13 16.22
C VAL A 7 1.32 0.06 15.42
N GLU A 8 0.99 -1.19 15.71
CA GLU A 8 1.40 -2.35 14.93
C GLU A 8 0.15 -3.01 14.38
N LEU A 9 0.11 -3.18 13.06
CA LEU A 9 -1.07 -3.61 12.32
C LEU A 9 -0.68 -4.72 11.35
N GLU A 10 -1.58 -5.68 11.18
CA GLU A 10 -1.44 -6.77 10.22
C GLU A 10 -2.70 -6.85 9.37
N GLY A 11 -2.53 -7.06 8.06
CA GLY A 11 -3.64 -7.09 7.12
C GLY A 11 -3.20 -7.24 5.67
N TRP A 12 -4.15 -7.08 4.75
CA TRP A 12 -3.92 -7.11 3.31
C TRP A 12 -3.54 -5.75 2.79
N LEU A 13 -2.33 -5.64 2.25
CA LEU A 13 -1.85 -4.45 1.58
C LEU A 13 -2.45 -4.40 0.18
N VAL A 14 -3.16 -3.31 -0.11
CA VAL A 14 -3.84 -3.10 -1.38
C VAL A 14 -3.68 -1.67 -1.89
N ILE A 15 -3.78 -1.52 -3.21
CA ILE A 15 -3.87 -0.21 -3.85
C ILE A 15 -5.33 0.04 -4.23
N ILE A 16 -5.91 1.13 -3.72
CA ILE A 16 -7.23 1.62 -4.10
C ILE A 16 -7.07 3.09 -4.48
N ASP A 17 -7.60 3.48 -5.64
CA ASP A 17 -7.51 4.86 -6.13
C ASP A 17 -6.09 5.44 -6.01
N TYR A 18 -5.07 4.63 -6.34
CA TYR A 18 -3.65 5.02 -6.36
C TYR A 18 -3.10 5.42 -4.98
N LYS A 19 -3.80 5.05 -3.93
CA LYS A 19 -3.33 5.14 -2.55
C LYS A 19 -3.12 3.74 -2.00
N LEU A 20 -2.25 3.67 -1.01
CA LEU A 20 -1.90 2.42 -0.38
C LEU A 20 -2.70 2.26 0.92
N PHE A 21 -3.36 1.11 1.06
CA PHE A 21 -4.20 0.79 2.21
C PHE A 21 -3.82 -0.55 2.81
N LEU A 22 -4.00 -0.65 4.13
CA LEU A 22 -4.03 -1.92 4.83
C LEU A 22 -5.48 -2.26 5.17
N ILE A 23 -5.92 -3.44 4.75
CA ILE A 23 -7.26 -3.96 4.98
C ILE A 23 -7.18 -5.05 6.05
N PRO A 24 -8.05 -5.05 7.08
CA PRO A 24 -8.06 -6.11 8.10
C PRO A 24 -8.13 -7.51 7.51
N GLU A 25 -7.49 -8.51 8.14
CA GLU A 25 -7.50 -9.89 7.64
C GLU A 25 -8.92 -10.49 7.55
N ASN A 26 -9.84 -10.03 8.40
CA ASN A 26 -11.24 -10.45 8.47
C ASN A 26 -12.18 -9.69 7.52
N TYR A 27 -11.65 -9.08 6.46
CA TYR A 27 -12.44 -8.31 5.50
C TYR A 27 -13.49 -9.16 4.77
N SER A 28 -14.63 -8.53 4.44
CA SER A 28 -15.65 -9.11 3.56
C SER A 28 -15.24 -9.01 2.09
N GLU A 29 -15.79 -9.84 1.20
CA GLU A 29 -15.49 -9.85 -0.25
C GLU A 29 -15.49 -8.45 -0.92
N ASN A 30 -16.32 -7.51 -0.44
CA ASN A 30 -16.25 -6.09 -0.82
C ASN A 30 -15.21 -5.32 0.02
N TYR A 31 -13.93 -5.53 -0.29
CA TYR A 31 -12.82 -4.87 0.42
C TYR A 31 -12.77 -3.35 0.19
N GLU A 32 -13.24 -2.86 -0.97
CA GLU A 32 -13.25 -1.42 -1.31
C GLU A 32 -14.19 -0.62 -0.38
N GLY A 33 -15.36 -1.19 -0.05
CA GLY A 33 -16.35 -0.58 0.83
C GLY A 33 -16.11 -0.79 2.33
N GLY A 34 -15.17 -1.65 2.70
CA GLY A 34 -14.89 -2.04 4.07
C GLY A 34 -14.01 -1.05 4.85
N GLU A 35 -13.73 -1.44 6.10
CA GLU A 35 -12.71 -0.81 6.92
C GLU A 35 -11.34 -0.94 6.24
N LYS A 36 -10.62 0.18 6.20
CA LYS A 36 -9.31 0.29 5.58
C LYS A 36 -8.53 1.38 6.29
N ILE A 37 -7.23 1.15 6.41
CA ILE A 37 -6.30 2.07 7.05
C ILE A 37 -5.43 2.64 5.93
N GLU A 38 -5.54 3.94 5.70
CA GLU A 38 -4.71 4.62 4.70
C GLU A 38 -3.27 4.71 5.22
N MET A 39 -2.30 4.37 4.39
CA MET A 39 -0.91 4.73 4.65
C MET A 39 -0.61 6.11 4.07
N SER A 40 0.05 6.95 4.86
CA SER A 40 0.68 8.15 4.30
C SER A 40 1.75 7.74 3.29
N ASN A 41 2.09 8.65 2.37
CA ASN A 41 3.15 8.43 1.37
C ASN A 41 2.82 7.27 0.41
N PRO A 42 1.85 7.46 -0.50
CA PRO A 42 1.44 6.42 -1.45
C PRO A 42 2.59 5.93 -2.35
N GLU A 43 3.64 6.73 -2.54
CA GLU A 43 4.85 6.35 -3.30
C GLU A 43 5.54 5.08 -2.78
N ILE A 44 5.31 4.69 -1.52
CA ILE A 44 5.79 3.42 -0.93
C ILE A 44 5.36 2.20 -1.74
N MET A 45 4.26 2.30 -2.50
CA MET A 45 3.86 1.23 -3.42
C MET A 45 4.99 0.83 -4.35
N PHE A 46 5.84 1.76 -4.80
CA PHE A 46 6.96 1.43 -5.69
C PHE A 46 8.10 0.73 -4.97
N SER A 47 8.32 1.03 -3.69
CA SER A 47 9.26 0.27 -2.86
C SER A 47 8.82 -1.19 -2.75
N VAL A 48 7.50 -1.43 -2.63
CA VAL A 48 6.94 -2.79 -2.62
C VAL A 48 7.07 -3.45 -3.98
N MET A 49 6.74 -2.73 -5.06
CA MET A 49 6.81 -3.27 -6.43
C MET A 49 8.23 -3.59 -6.89
N ASP A 50 9.24 -2.91 -6.35
CA ASP A 50 10.65 -3.17 -6.67
C ASP A 50 11.14 -4.48 -6.01
N GLU A 51 10.55 -4.89 -4.88
CA GLU A 51 10.95 -6.06 -4.09
C GLU A 51 10.04 -7.28 -4.31
N ILE A 52 8.78 -7.07 -4.69
CA ILE A 52 7.77 -8.15 -4.75
C ILE A 52 7.13 -8.23 -6.12
N LEU A 53 7.03 -9.46 -6.62
CA LEU A 53 6.30 -9.74 -7.84
C LEU A 53 4.79 -9.65 -7.61
N PRO A 54 4.04 -8.98 -8.51
CA PRO A 54 2.59 -8.90 -8.41
C PRO A 54 1.95 -10.29 -8.42
N LEU A 55 0.93 -10.47 -7.59
CA LEU A 55 0.11 -11.68 -7.61
C LEU A 55 -1.01 -11.63 -8.64
N ALA A 56 -1.46 -10.43 -9.05
CA ALA A 56 -2.45 -10.25 -10.10
C ALA A 56 -2.34 -8.89 -10.81
N GLY A 57 -2.81 -8.85 -12.04
CA GLY A 57 -3.21 -7.64 -12.77
C GLY A 57 -4.71 -7.45 -12.68
N GLY A 58 -5.15 -6.24 -12.37
CA GLY A 58 -6.55 -5.92 -12.11
C GLY A 58 -6.66 -4.60 -11.36
N LYS A 59 -7.67 -4.46 -10.50
CA LYS A 59 -7.93 -3.22 -9.74
C LYS A 59 -6.86 -2.86 -8.71
N SER A 60 -6.06 -3.83 -8.27
CA SER A 60 -4.90 -3.62 -7.41
C SER A 60 -3.73 -4.49 -7.88
N PHE A 61 -2.56 -3.88 -8.02
CA PHE A 61 -1.30 -4.58 -8.33
C PHE A 61 -0.71 -5.30 -7.12
N ILE A 62 -0.97 -4.76 -5.93
CA ILE A 62 -0.47 -5.26 -4.66
C ILE A 62 -1.66 -5.89 -3.95
N PHE A 63 -1.57 -7.17 -3.64
CA PHE A 63 -2.54 -7.86 -2.79
C PHE A 63 -1.79 -8.88 -1.93
N HIS A 64 -1.11 -8.39 -0.90
CA HIS A 64 -0.23 -9.21 -0.07
C HIS A 64 -0.52 -9.00 1.40
N ARG A 65 -0.52 -10.08 2.18
CA ARG A 65 -0.53 -9.98 3.63
C ARG A 65 0.70 -9.22 4.08
N SER A 66 0.54 -8.27 4.99
CA SER A 66 1.57 -7.32 5.36
C SER A 66 1.47 -6.94 6.82
N LYS A 67 2.62 -6.62 7.40
CA LYS A 67 2.78 -6.09 8.75
C LYS A 67 3.33 -4.68 8.65
N VAL A 68 2.68 -3.74 9.32
CA VAL A 68 3.08 -2.33 9.34
C VAL A 68 3.19 -1.88 10.79
N SER A 69 4.30 -1.22 11.11
CA SER A 69 4.38 -0.39 12.30
C SER A 69 4.47 1.07 11.88
N GLY A 70 3.82 1.96 12.61
CA GLY A 70 3.80 3.37 12.27
C GLY A 70 3.17 4.25 13.33
N VAL A 71 3.18 5.55 13.06
CA VAL A 71 2.53 6.54 13.92
C VAL A 71 1.12 6.78 13.40
N LEU A 72 0.13 6.66 14.28
CA LEU A 72 -1.25 7.04 13.95
C LEU A 72 -1.34 8.55 13.77
N ILE A 73 -1.76 9.01 12.58
CA ILE A 73 -1.87 10.45 12.27
C ILE A 73 -3.31 10.92 12.11
N GLU A 74 -4.26 10.01 11.88
CA GLU A 74 -5.70 10.31 11.78
C GLU A 74 -6.54 9.13 12.28
N LEU A 75 -7.67 9.39 12.92
CA LEU A 75 -8.52 8.36 13.55
C LEU A 75 -9.75 7.97 12.71
N SER A 76 -10.26 8.83 11.83
CA SER A 76 -11.48 8.56 11.07
C SER A 76 -11.58 9.41 9.79
N PRO A 77 -11.30 8.85 8.59
CA PRO A 77 -10.79 7.49 8.38
C PRO A 77 -9.39 7.31 8.99
N MET A 78 -9.07 6.08 9.42
CA MET A 78 -7.79 5.83 10.06
C MET A 78 -6.64 6.02 9.05
N LYS A 79 -5.62 6.78 9.45
CA LYS A 79 -4.42 7.00 8.65
C LYS A 79 -3.17 6.86 9.51
N ILE A 80 -2.17 6.17 8.98
CA ILE A 80 -0.91 5.94 9.66
C ILE A 80 0.25 6.44 8.80
N LYS A 81 1.29 6.97 9.46
CA LYS A 81 2.59 7.18 8.85
C LYS A 81 3.46 5.94 9.08
N PRO A 82 3.74 5.13 8.05
CA PRO A 82 4.51 3.91 8.24
C PRO A 82 5.95 4.24 8.64
N ALA A 83 6.47 3.45 9.58
CA ALA A 83 7.87 3.44 10.02
C ALA A 83 8.56 2.14 9.62
N THR A 84 7.83 1.02 9.60
CA THR A 84 8.29 -0.24 9.02
C THR A 84 7.17 -0.88 8.21
N LEU A 85 7.55 -1.61 7.17
CA LEU A 85 6.65 -2.42 6.35
C LEU A 85 7.32 -3.74 6.05
N SER A 86 6.58 -4.84 6.26
CA SER A 86 6.97 -6.16 5.81
C SER A 86 5.82 -6.82 5.10
N VAL A 87 6.11 -7.58 4.06
CA VAL A 87 5.10 -8.13 3.17
C VAL A 87 5.37 -9.62 2.94
N GLU A 88 4.31 -10.43 2.95
CA GLU A 88 4.36 -11.86 2.71
C GLU A 88 4.55 -12.14 1.21
N GLU A 89 5.64 -12.84 0.88
CA GLU A 89 5.90 -13.26 -0.50
C GLU A 89 5.36 -14.67 -0.73
N ARG A 90 4.29 -14.80 -1.53
CA ARG A 90 3.77 -16.08 -2.04
C ARG A 90 3.49 -17.15 -0.96
N GLY A 91 2.95 -16.73 0.20
CA GLY A 91 2.63 -17.63 1.30
C GLY A 91 3.85 -18.17 2.05
N ARG A 92 4.99 -17.46 1.97
CA ARG A 92 6.24 -17.78 2.67
C ARG A 92 6.48 -16.76 3.79
N ASP A 93 7.74 -16.54 4.14
CA ASP A 93 8.11 -15.56 5.15
C ASP A 93 7.81 -14.13 4.71
N PHE A 94 7.70 -13.24 5.70
CA PHE A 94 7.61 -11.81 5.48
C PHE A 94 8.97 -11.25 5.12
N ILE A 95 9.05 -10.53 4.00
CA ILE A 95 10.23 -9.75 3.62
C ILE A 95 10.09 -8.31 4.10
N SER A 96 11.18 -7.70 4.57
CA SER A 96 11.19 -6.29 4.95
C SER A 96 11.30 -5.41 3.71
N ILE A 97 10.45 -4.40 3.61
CA ILE A 97 10.47 -3.42 2.52
C ILE A 97 11.20 -2.17 3.00
N ASP A 98 12.20 -1.74 2.25
CA ASP A 98 12.87 -0.47 2.52
C ASP A 98 12.01 0.70 2.05
N ILE A 99 11.21 1.23 2.97
CA ILE A 99 10.34 2.40 2.74
C ILE A 99 11.07 3.75 2.88
N HIS A 100 12.35 3.72 3.27
CA HIS A 100 13.19 4.90 3.47
C HIS A 100 14.34 5.00 2.47
N GLY A 101 14.42 4.06 1.53
CA GLY A 101 15.43 4.00 0.48
C GLY A 101 15.35 5.17 -0.50
N ASP A 102 15.25 4.87 -1.80
CA ASP A 102 15.26 5.91 -2.84
C ASP A 102 13.92 6.66 -2.96
N VAL A 103 13.56 7.37 -1.87
CA VAL A 103 12.28 8.06 -1.70
C VAL A 103 12.04 9.08 -2.81
N GLU A 104 13.07 9.81 -3.25
CA GLU A 104 12.93 10.82 -4.31
C GLU A 104 12.66 10.16 -5.67
N LYS A 105 13.33 9.04 -5.99
CA LYS A 105 13.00 8.25 -7.17
C LYS A 105 11.57 7.72 -7.12
N HIS A 106 11.13 7.18 -5.97
CA HIS A 106 9.79 6.64 -5.82
C HIS A 106 8.71 7.72 -5.90
N LYS A 107 8.95 8.91 -5.34
CA LYS A 107 8.08 10.10 -5.52
C LYS A 107 7.99 10.51 -6.99
N ALA A 108 9.11 10.65 -7.67
CA ALA A 108 9.13 11.02 -9.09
C ALA A 108 8.36 9.99 -9.94
N ARG A 109 8.57 8.69 -9.68
CA ARG A 109 7.83 7.60 -10.34
C ARG A 109 6.33 7.68 -10.06
N TYR A 110 5.93 8.03 -8.84
CA TYR A 110 4.53 8.22 -8.46
C TYR A 110 3.89 9.41 -9.16
N GLU A 111 4.57 10.55 -9.24
CA GLU A 111 4.07 11.71 -9.98
C GLU A 111 3.90 11.41 -11.47
N ASP A 112 4.88 10.75 -12.09
CA ASP A 112 4.80 10.39 -13.50
C ASP A 112 3.71 9.35 -13.77
N PHE A 113 3.54 8.40 -12.86
CA PHE A 113 2.43 7.46 -12.88
C PHE A 113 1.07 8.18 -12.83
N LEU A 114 0.89 9.14 -11.92
CA LEU A 114 -0.34 9.95 -11.84
C LEU A 114 -0.60 10.74 -13.13
N LYS A 115 0.44 11.30 -13.76
CA LYS A 115 0.31 12.01 -15.05
C LYS A 115 -0.08 11.08 -16.19
N LYS A 116 0.51 9.87 -16.26
CA LYS A 116 0.18 8.86 -17.29
C LYS A 116 -1.27 8.39 -17.17
N ARG A 117 -1.77 8.21 -15.95
CA ARG A 117 -3.17 7.84 -15.68
C ARG A 117 -4.19 8.85 -16.20
N GLN A 118 -3.90 10.15 -16.15
CA GLN A 118 -4.81 11.15 -16.75
C GLN A 118 -5.02 10.92 -18.26
N LYS A 119 -4.08 10.24 -18.93
CA LYS A 119 -4.14 9.91 -20.36
C LYS A 119 -4.71 8.51 -20.63
N ILE A 120 -4.50 7.55 -19.72
CA ILE A 120 -4.89 6.14 -19.87
C ILE A 120 -6.11 5.84 -18.99
N LYS A 121 -7.28 5.61 -19.61
CA LYS A 121 -8.52 5.18 -18.94
C LYS A 121 -8.56 3.65 -18.77
N SER A 122 -7.55 3.05 -18.16
CA SER A 122 -7.57 1.62 -17.82
C SER A 122 -7.84 1.42 -16.33
N GLY A 123 -8.59 0.38 -16.02
CA GLY A 123 -8.79 -0.10 -14.64
C GLY A 123 -7.81 -1.21 -14.24
N ASP A 124 -6.93 -1.63 -15.16
CA ASP A 124 -5.94 -2.67 -14.91
C ASP A 124 -4.58 -2.04 -14.58
N TRP A 125 -4.03 -2.40 -13.43
CA TRP A 125 -2.71 -1.99 -13.00
C TRP A 125 -1.57 -2.46 -13.92
N LEU A 126 -1.72 -3.56 -14.66
CA LEU A 126 -0.69 -4.03 -15.60
C LEU A 126 -0.44 -3.06 -16.75
N ASP A 127 -1.44 -2.27 -17.14
CA ASP A 127 -1.31 -1.31 -18.25
C ASP A 127 -0.43 -0.10 -17.89
N TYR A 128 -0.01 0.00 -16.63
CA TYR A 128 0.82 1.08 -16.12
C TYR A 128 2.28 0.70 -15.84
N LEU A 129 2.62 -0.58 -15.97
CA LEU A 129 4.00 -1.09 -15.94
C LEU A 129 4.73 -0.86 -17.26
#